data_AF-A0A378UW12-F1
#
_entry.id   AF-A0A378UW12-F1
#
_cell.length_a   1.000
_cell.length_b   1.000
_cell.length_c   1.000
_cell.angle_alpha   90.00
_cell.angle_beta   90.00
_cell.angle_gamma   90.00
#
_symmetry.space_group_name_H-M   'P 1'
#
loop_
_entity.id
_entity.type
_entity.pdbx_description
1 polymer ?
#
loop_
_entity_poly.entity_id
_entity_poly.type
_entity_poly.pdbx_seq_one_letter_code
_entity_poly.pdbx_strand_id
1 'polypeptide(L)' 'MHAPAELLAGYYLAVHKVTLAYIAGVTASELGRIVDTRWNPPVTASARLVSIIDDCAQHLGQAAYLRGIIP' A
#
# COMPACT_ATOMS: atom_id res chain seq x y z
N MET A 1 15.73 7.45 13.82
CA MET A 1 14.39 8.04 14.02
C MET A 1 13.52 6.95 14.64
N HIS A 2 13.04 7.14 15.87
CA HIS A 2 12.06 6.23 16.50
C HIS A 2 10.72 6.94 16.52
N ALA A 3 9.71 6.36 15.88
CA ALA A 3 8.33 6.83 15.96
C ALA A 3 7.57 6.01 17.02
N PRO A 4 6.72 6.65 17.85
CA PRO A 4 5.84 5.91 18.76
C PRO A 4 4.91 4.96 18.00
N ALA A 5 4.58 3.81 18.61
CA ALA A 5 3.73 2.80 17.98
C ALA A 5 2.32 3.36 17.66
N GLU A 6 1.79 4.18 18.56
CA GLU A 6 0.48 4.82 18.42
C GLU A 6 0.46 5.79 17.24
N LEU A 7 1.57 6.50 17.00
CA LEU A 7 1.69 7.39 15.84
C LEU A 7 1.67 6.59 14.53
N LEU A 8 2.39 5.47 14.47
CA LEU A 8 2.41 4.59 13.30
C LEU A 8 1.04 3.95 13.04
N ALA A 9 0.37 3.48 14.09
CA ALA A 9 -0.98 2.92 13.99
C ALA A 9 -2.00 3.97 13.54
N GLY A 10 -1.93 5.18 14.09
CA GLY A 10 -2.77 6.31 13.69
C GLY A 10 -2.55 6.70 12.22
N TYR A 11 -1.29 6.75 11.78
CA TYR A 11 -0.95 7.01 10.38
C TYR A 11 -1.50 5.92 9.45
N TYR A 12 -1.32 4.64 9.80
CA TYR A 12 -1.88 3.52 9.03
C TYR A 12 -3.40 3.65 8.88
N LEU A 13 -4.13 3.91 9.96
CA LEU A 13 -5.59 4.06 9.93
C LEU A 13 -6.03 5.23 9.04
N ALA A 14 -5.33 6.37 9.12
CA ALA A 14 -5.61 7.55 8.31
C ALA A 14 -5.40 7.26 6.82
N VAL A 15 -4.26 6.66 6.44
CA VAL A 15 -3.97 6.29 5.06
C VAL A 15 -4.94 5.22 4.56
N HIS A 16 -5.25 4.21 5.38
CA HIS A 16 -6.19 3.16 5.02
C HIS A 16 -7.58 3.74 4.70
N LYS A 17 -8.06 4.72 5.49
CA LYS A 17 -9.32 5.42 5.21
C LYS A 17 -9.31 6.15 3.87
N VAL A 18 -8.22 6.85 3.55
CA VAL A 18 -8.06 7.53 2.24
C VAL A 18 -8.03 6.52 1.10
N THR A 19 -7.30 5.42 1.27
CA THR A 19 -7.22 4.33 0.29
C THR A 19 -8.58 3.70 0.03
N LEU A 20 -9.38 3.42 1.07
CA LEU A 20 -10.74 2.90 0.92
C LEU A 20 -11.65 3.87 0.17
N ALA A 21 -11.57 5.18 0.47
CA ALA A 21 -12.35 6.19 -0.23
C ALA A 21 -11.98 6.26 -1.73
N TYR A 22 -10.69 6.13 -2.06
CA TYR A 22 -10.24 6.06 -3.46
C TYR A 22 -10.73 4.79 -4.16
N ILE A 23 -10.60 3.62 -3.51
CA ILE A 23 -11.06 2.34 -4.08
C ILE A 23 -12.57 2.34 -4.32
N ALA A 24 -13.36 2.92 -3.41
CA ALA A 24 -14.81 2.99 -3.55
C ALA A 24 -15.27 3.81 -4.77
N GLY A 25 -14.46 4.76 -5.23
CA GLY A 25 -14.75 5.59 -6.41
C GLY A 25 -14.02 5.16 -7.68
N VAL A 26 -13.27 4.05 -7.66
CA VAL A 26 -12.42 3.66 -8.79
C VAL A 26 -13.27 3.21 -9.99
N THR A 27 -12.88 3.64 -11.18
CA THR A 27 -13.53 3.26 -12.45
C THR A 27 -12.55 2.54 -13.36
N ALA A 28 -13.03 1.86 -14.39
CA ALA A 28 -12.16 1.22 -15.39
C ALA A 28 -11.23 2.23 -16.09
N SER A 29 -11.73 3.43 -16.39
CA SER A 29 -10.91 4.52 -16.94
C SER A 29 -9.82 4.96 -15.97
N GLU A 30 -10.14 5.07 -14.68
CA GLU A 30 -9.17 5.45 -13.65
C GLU A 30 -8.08 4.39 -13.51
N LEU A 31 -8.45 3.10 -13.55
CA LEU A 31 -7.48 2.00 -13.52
C LEU A 31 -6.50 2.03 -14.71
N GLY A 32 -6.91 2.57 -15.85
CA GLY A 32 -6.06 2.76 -17.03
C GLY A 32 -5.16 4.00 -17.00
N ARG A 33 -5.34 4.91 -16.02
CA ARG A 33 -4.55 6.14 -15.93
C ARG A 33 -3.08 5.83 -15.70
N ILE A 34 -2.19 6.45 -16.48
CA ILE A 34 -0.75 6.37 -16.26
C ILE A 34 -0.37 7.22 -15.06
N VAL A 35 0.28 6.61 -14.07
CA VAL A 35 0.72 7.26 -12.82
C VAL A 35 2.23 7.48 -12.77
N ASP A 36 3.00 6.75 -13.57
CA ASP A 36 4.45 6.92 -13.64
C ASP A 36 4.99 6.54 -15.03
N THR A 37 5.56 7.51 -15.74
CA THR A 37 6.13 7.34 -17.09
C THR A 37 7.61 6.96 -17.08
N ARG A 38 8.24 6.87 -15.90
CA ARG A 38 9.68 6.55 -15.77
C ARG A 38 9.97 5.05 -15.85
N TRP A 39 8.95 4.22 -15.99
CA TRP A 39 9.04 2.77 -16.14
C TRP A 39 8.69 2.34 -17.56
N ASN A 40 9.15 1.16 -17.98
CA ASN A 40 8.82 0.55 -19.26
C ASN A 40 8.32 -0.89 -19.07
N PRO A 41 7.02 -1.18 -19.25
CA PRO A 41 5.96 -0.24 -19.64
C PRO A 41 5.65 0.80 -18.53
N PRO A 42 5.09 1.97 -18.87
CA PRO A 42 4.62 2.95 -17.88
C PRO A 42 3.65 2.34 -16.88
N VAL A 43 3.73 2.77 -15.62
CA VAL A 43 2.90 2.22 -14.54
C VAL A 43 1.50 2.83 -14.63
N THR A 44 0.48 1.99 -14.73
CA THR A 44 -0.93 2.36 -14.60
C THR A 44 -1.35 2.42 -13.14
N ALA A 45 -2.48 3.07 -12.85
CA ALA A 45 -3.08 3.05 -11.52
C ALA A 45 -3.39 1.62 -11.08
N SER A 46 -3.86 0.75 -11.98
CA SER A 46 -4.08 -0.67 -11.67
C SER A 46 -2.80 -1.39 -11.24
N ALA A 47 -1.71 -1.25 -12.01
CA ALA A 47 -0.42 -1.86 -11.69
C ALA A 47 0.12 -1.34 -10.35
N ARG A 48 -0.08 -0.04 -10.07
CA ARG A 48 0.32 0.54 -8.78
C ARG A 48 -0.48 0.00 -7.61
N LEU A 49 -1.80 -0.18 -7.75
CA LEU A 49 -2.64 -0.76 -6.70
C LEU A 49 -2.24 -2.21 -6.40
N VAL A 50 -2.01 -3.02 -7.43
CA VAL A 50 -1.53 -4.41 -7.25
C VAL A 50 -0.18 -4.42 -6.54
N SER A 51 0.76 -3.56 -6.95
CA SER A 51 2.07 -3.44 -6.32
C SER A 51 1.99 -3.04 -4.85
N ILE A 52 1.10 -2.12 -4.48
CA ILE A 52 0.90 -1.71 -3.07
C ILE A 52 0.37 -2.89 -2.23
N ILE A 53 -0.57 -3.68 -2.77
CA ILE A 53 -1.13 -4.84 -2.06
C ILE A 53 -0.06 -5.93 -1.87
N ASP A 54 0.72 -6.21 -2.91
CA ASP A 54 1.83 -7.16 -2.86
C ASP A 54 2.88 -6.76 -1.81
N ASP A 55 3.31 -5.50 -1.82
CA ASP A 55 4.24 -4.94 -0.83
C ASP A 55 3.70 -5.09 0.61
N CYS A 56 2.41 -4.78 0.82
CA CYS A 56 1.76 -4.96 2.12
C CYS A 56 1.77 -6.43 2.57
N ALA A 57 1.52 -7.38 1.67
CA ALA A 57 1.53 -8.81 1.97
C ALA A 57 2.94 -9.30 2.34
N GLN A 58 3.97 -8.86 1.61
CA GLN A 58 5.37 -9.17 1.89
C GLN A 58 5.79 -8.66 3.27
N HIS A 59 5.48 -7.40 3.59
CA HIS A 59 5.78 -6.81 4.89
C HIS A 59 5.00 -7.47 6.03
N LEU A 60 3.73 -7.85 5.81
CA LEU A 60 2.97 -8.60 6.81
C LEU A 60 3.61 -9.97 7.10
N GLY A 61 4.07 -10.67 6.05
CA GLY A 61 4.79 -11.93 6.20
C GLY A 61 6.09 -11.76 7.01
N GLN A 62 6.88 -10.73 6.72
CA GLN A 62 8.09 -10.40 7.48
C GLN A 62 7.79 -10.09 8.95
N ALA A 63 6.75 -9.29 9.23
CA ALA A 63 6.36 -8.96 10.59
C ALA A 63 5.86 -10.18 11.37
N ALA A 64 5.09 -11.06 10.72
CA ALA A 64 4.63 -12.31 11.31
C ALA A 64 5.80 -13.26 11.60
N TYR A 65 6.77 -13.36 10.69
CA TYR A 65 7.99 -14.14 10.90
C TYR A 65 8.77 -13.63 12.12
N LEU A 66 9.02 -12.31 12.21
CA LEU A 66 9.70 -11.69 13.35
C LEU A 66 8.96 -11.96 14.67
N ARG A 67 7.63 -11.80 14.68
CA ARG A 67 6.81 -12.09 15.86
C ARG A 67 6.92 -13.55 16.31
N GLY A 68 7.16 -14.49 15.39
CA GLY A 68 7.33 -15.91 15.71
C GLY A 68 8.71 -16.29 16.25
N ILE A 69 9.74 -15.46 16.04
CA ILE A 69 11.12 -15.77 16.44
C ILE A 69 11.68 -14.87 17.55
N ILE A 70 11.06 -13.71 17.80
CA ILE A 70 11.41 -12.84 18.92
C ILE A 70 10.79 -13.44 20.20
N PRO A 71 11.57 -13.65 21.28
CA PRO A 71 11.08 -14.23 22.55
C PRO A 71 9.95 -13.45 23.21
#